data_AF-A0A9P7EV35-F1
#
_entry.id   AF-A0A9P7EV35-F1
#
_cell.length_a   1.000
_cell.length_b   1.000
_cell.length_c   1.000
_cell.angle_alpha   90.00
_cell.angle_beta   90.00
_cell.angle_gamma   90.00
#
_symmetry.space_group_name_H-M   'P 1'
#
loop_
_entity.id
_entity.type
_entity.pdbx_description
1 polymer ?
#
loop_
_entity_poly.entity_id
_entity_poly.type
_entity_poly.pdbx_seq_one_letter_code
_entity_poly.pdbx_strand_id
1 'polypeptide(L)'
;MSDSNDSPVLADPPIRKCTVVIAGAVGSGKSSLVNLLSRKSVAGTSIDAGRCTGELKDYTISFRDTAYKVFDTVGFTCSNGPSSVPKERPKKYEKRQIGEISGQGSIDLILLCVPSRNFRVQAVLDIHNKIQGELNGRKVPIVLVVTHFEEQQPSATTHTIDRWWSENSSTFQ
;
A
#
# COMPACT_ATOMS: atom_id res chain seq x y z
N MET A 1 -34.19 -49.98 -14.21
CA MET A 1 -33.24 -49.20 -15.03
C MET A 1 -33.61 -47.74 -14.92
N SER A 2 -32.91 -47.01 -14.07
CA SER A 2 -32.76 -45.55 -14.13
C SER A 2 -31.77 -45.15 -13.04
N ASP A 3 -30.48 -45.33 -13.33
CA ASP A 3 -29.41 -44.79 -12.50
C ASP A 3 -29.42 -43.27 -12.64
N SER A 4 -29.68 -42.59 -11.53
CA SER A 4 -29.55 -41.16 -11.37
C SER A 4 -28.07 -40.78 -11.40
N ASN A 5 -27.64 -40.24 -12.54
CA ASN A 5 -26.32 -39.62 -12.75
C ASN A 5 -26.26 -38.29 -11.96
N ASP A 6 -26.01 -38.39 -10.66
CA ASP A 6 -25.64 -37.23 -9.85
C ASP A 6 -24.11 -37.11 -9.92
N SER A 7 -23.63 -36.45 -10.98
CA SER A 7 -22.21 -36.11 -11.08
C SER A 7 -21.86 -35.16 -9.94
N PRO A 8 -20.77 -35.39 -9.18
CA PRO A 8 -20.40 -34.48 -8.11
C PRO A 8 -20.10 -33.11 -8.72
N VAL A 9 -20.86 -32.10 -8.28
CA VAL A 9 -20.51 -30.69 -8.52
C VAL A 9 -19.13 -30.50 -7.91
N LEU A 10 -18.10 -30.46 -8.76
CA LEU A 10 -16.75 -30.12 -8.37
C LEU A 10 -16.82 -28.73 -7.75
N ALA A 11 -16.66 -28.66 -6.43
CA ALA A 11 -16.57 -27.39 -5.72
C ALA A 11 -15.49 -26.55 -6.39
N ASP A 12 -15.80 -25.27 -6.64
CA ASP A 12 -14.83 -24.34 -7.22
C ASP A 12 -13.51 -24.43 -6.45
N PRO A 13 -12.36 -24.45 -7.15
CA PRO A 13 -11.07 -24.56 -6.49
C PRO A 13 -10.95 -23.43 -5.45
N PRO A 14 -10.34 -23.73 -4.27
CA PRO A 14 -10.26 -22.75 -3.20
C PRO A 14 -9.58 -21.48 -3.71
N ILE A 15 -10.32 -20.37 -3.67
CA ILE A 15 -9.82 -19.06 -4.08
C ILE A 15 -8.54 -18.79 -3.29
N ARG A 16 -7.41 -18.68 -3.99
CA ARG A 16 -6.16 -18.29 -3.34
C ARG A 16 -6.35 -16.91 -2.74
N LYS A 17 -6.23 -16.81 -1.43
CA LYS A 17 -6.28 -15.53 -0.72
C LYS A 17 -4.86 -15.02 -0.56
N CYS A 18 -4.58 -13.88 -1.19
CA CYS A 18 -3.28 -13.20 -1.05
C CYS A 18 -3.44 -11.96 -0.19
N THR A 19 -2.61 -11.83 0.85
CA THR A 19 -2.58 -10.68 1.74
C THR A 19 -1.58 -9.66 1.23
N VAL A 20 -2.07 -8.47 0.90
CA VAL A 20 -1.26 -7.33 0.47
C VAL A 20 -1.39 -6.22 1.49
N VAL A 21 -0.28 -5.61 1.89
CA VAL A 21 -0.28 -4.46 2.79
C VAL A 21 0.23 -3.22 2.06
N ILE A 22 -0.52 -2.13 2.10
CA ILE A 22 -0.11 -0.84 1.54
C ILE A 22 0.41 0.03 2.69
N ALA A 23 1.72 0.27 2.70
CA ALA A 23 2.44 1.04 3.71
C ALA A 23 2.98 2.34 3.13
N GLY A 24 3.23 3.36 3.96
CA GLY A 24 3.79 4.63 3.50
C GLY A 24 3.38 5.82 4.35
N ALA A 25 3.98 6.98 4.09
CA ALA A 25 3.71 8.20 4.85
C ALA A 25 2.24 8.67 4.74
N VAL A 26 1.84 9.57 5.63
CA VAL A 26 0.57 10.29 5.47
C VAL A 26 0.60 11.08 4.15
N GLY A 27 -0.48 11.00 3.37
CA GLY A 27 -0.58 11.69 2.08
C GLY A 27 0.18 11.03 0.92
N SER A 28 0.75 9.83 1.09
CA SER A 28 1.45 9.15 -0.01
C SER A 28 0.55 8.51 -1.07
N GLY A 29 -0.78 8.61 -0.93
CA GLY A 29 -1.74 8.06 -1.91
C GLY A 29 -2.20 6.62 -1.67
N LYS A 30 -1.96 6.04 -0.48
CA LYS A 30 -2.33 4.65 -0.15
C LYS A 30 -3.80 4.31 -0.42
N SER A 31 -4.73 5.10 0.11
CA SER A 31 -6.17 4.90 -0.09
C SER A 31 -6.58 5.11 -1.56
N SER A 32 -5.94 6.04 -2.27
CA SER A 32 -6.12 6.20 -3.71
C SER A 32 -5.64 4.98 -4.49
N LEU A 33 -4.55 4.34 -4.04
CA LEU A 33 -4.05 3.10 -4.62
C LEU A 33 -5.03 1.94 -4.38
N VAL A 34 -5.68 1.85 -3.22
CA VAL A 34 -6.79 0.89 -3.00
C VAL A 34 -7.92 1.10 -4.02
N ASN A 35 -8.32 2.35 -4.23
CA ASN A 35 -9.38 2.69 -5.18
C ASN A 35 -8.99 2.32 -6.62
N LEU A 36 -7.73 2.57 -6.99
CA LEU A 36 -7.18 2.19 -8.28
C LEU A 36 -7.19 0.66 -8.46
N LEU A 37 -6.70 -0.10 -7.46
CA LEU A 37 -6.66 -1.56 -7.49
C LEU A 37 -8.07 -2.17 -7.55
N SER A 38 -9.03 -1.59 -6.82
CA SER A 38 -10.42 -2.05 -6.79
C SER A 38 -11.26 -1.58 -7.98
N ARG A 39 -10.74 -0.63 -8.78
CA ARG A 39 -11.46 0.08 -9.84
C ARG A 39 -12.76 0.75 -9.35
N LYS A 40 -12.83 1.09 -8.06
CA LYS A 40 -14.00 1.64 -7.37
C LYS A 40 -13.54 2.65 -6.32
N SER A 41 -14.41 3.60 -5.94
CA SER A 41 -14.13 4.50 -4.81
C SER A 41 -14.62 3.89 -3.50
N VAL A 42 -13.82 3.01 -2.90
CA VAL A 42 -14.17 2.26 -1.68
C VAL A 42 -13.42 2.76 -0.43
N ALA A 43 -12.22 3.29 -0.62
CA ALA A 43 -11.40 3.89 0.41
C ALA A 43 -11.54 5.42 0.37
N GLY A 44 -11.80 6.03 1.52
CA GLY A 44 -11.89 7.49 1.64
C GLY A 44 -10.54 8.15 1.32
N THR A 45 -10.54 9.14 0.44
CA THR A 45 -9.34 9.93 0.10
C THR A 45 -9.42 11.33 0.71
N SER A 46 -8.32 12.07 0.75
CA SER A 46 -8.24 13.37 1.45
C SER A 46 -9.12 14.48 0.86
N ILE A 47 -9.68 14.30 -0.34
CA ILE A 47 -10.69 15.19 -0.91
C ILE A 47 -12.06 14.94 -0.27
N ASP A 48 -12.35 13.69 0.09
CA ASP A 48 -13.66 13.25 0.60
C ASP A 48 -13.72 13.19 2.14
N ALA A 49 -12.58 13.35 2.83
CA ALA A 49 -12.50 13.22 4.27
C ALA A 49 -11.56 14.25 4.87
N GLY A 50 -12.09 15.09 5.76
CA GLY A 50 -11.36 16.10 6.53
C GLY A 50 -10.25 15.57 7.46
N ARG A 51 -9.83 14.31 7.32
CA ARG A 51 -8.70 13.59 7.97
C ARG A 51 -8.86 12.08 7.66
N CYS A 52 -8.32 11.56 6.56
CA CYS A 52 -8.23 10.10 6.33
C CYS A 52 -6.78 9.62 6.50
N THR A 53 -6.43 8.44 7.03
CA THR A 53 -7.13 7.31 7.70
C THR A 53 -6.60 7.25 9.14
N GLY A 54 -7.48 7.28 10.14
CA GLY A 54 -7.10 7.11 11.56
C GLY A 54 -6.98 5.64 11.99
N GLU A 55 -7.42 4.71 11.13
CA GLU A 55 -7.57 3.29 11.44
C GLU A 55 -7.08 2.42 10.28
N LEU A 56 -6.55 1.24 10.63
CA LEU A 56 -6.21 0.18 9.69
C LEU A 56 -7.51 -0.38 9.09
N LYS A 57 -7.60 -0.44 7.75
CA LYS A 57 -8.76 -0.99 7.05
C LYS A 57 -8.33 -2.07 6.07
N ASP A 58 -9.13 -3.12 5.92
CA ASP A 58 -8.94 -4.14 4.90
C ASP A 58 -10.06 -4.11 3.84
N TYR A 59 -9.69 -4.47 2.62
CA TYR A 59 -10.56 -4.53 1.47
C TYR A 59 -10.35 -5.85 0.75
N THR A 60 -11.43 -6.49 0.31
CA THR A 60 -11.34 -7.65 -0.58
C THR A 60 -11.41 -7.16 -2.02
N ILE A 61 -10.34 -7.35 -2.77
CA ILE A 61 -10.22 -6.95 -4.17
C ILE A 61 -10.03 -8.20 -5.02
N SER A 62 -10.95 -8.46 -5.94
CA SER A 62 -10.81 -9.56 -6.90
C SER A 62 -10.09 -9.08 -8.15
N PHE A 63 -9.01 -9.76 -8.52
CA PHE A 63 -8.32 -9.55 -9.79
C PHE A 63 -8.12 -10.90 -10.48
N ARG A 64 -8.76 -11.06 -11.64
CA ARG A 64 -8.91 -12.37 -12.31
C ARG A 64 -9.52 -13.38 -11.34
N ASP A 65 -8.90 -14.54 -11.19
CA ASP A 65 -9.39 -15.66 -10.37
C ASP A 65 -8.82 -15.65 -8.94
N THR A 66 -8.18 -14.54 -8.53
CA THR A 66 -7.55 -14.39 -7.20
C THR A 66 -8.23 -13.30 -6.40
N ALA A 67 -8.57 -13.60 -5.15
CA ALA A 67 -9.05 -12.60 -4.19
C ALA A 67 -7.90 -12.11 -3.30
N TYR A 68 -7.68 -10.81 -3.29
CA TYR A 68 -6.65 -10.16 -2.50
C TYR A 68 -7.28 -9.50 -1.28
N LYS A 69 -6.74 -9.79 -0.10
CA LYS A 69 -7.03 -9.02 1.12
C LYS A 69 -6.02 -7.88 1.20
N VAL A 70 -6.46 -6.67 0.89
CA VAL A 70 -5.61 -5.49 0.81
C VAL A 70 -5.81 -4.63 2.05
N PHE A 71 -4.74 -4.45 2.82
CA PHE A 71 -4.74 -3.60 4.01
C PHE A 71 -4.25 -2.19 3.67
N ASP A 72 -5.09 -1.18 3.91
CA ASP A 72 -4.74 0.23 3.90
C ASP A 72 -4.30 0.64 5.30
N THR A 73 -3.00 0.91 5.46
CA THR A 73 -2.44 1.22 6.77
C THR A 73 -2.57 2.69 7.12
N VAL A 74 -2.46 3.00 8.41
CA VAL A 74 -2.29 4.38 8.85
C VAL A 74 -0.96 4.89 8.33
N GLY A 75 -0.92 6.14 7.89
CA GLY A 75 0.32 6.73 7.36
C GLY A 75 1.37 6.91 8.45
N PHE A 76 2.62 6.51 8.16
CA PHE A 76 3.76 6.80 9.02
C PHE A 76 3.98 8.31 9.15
N THR A 77 4.31 8.80 10.34
CA THR A 77 4.76 10.18 10.53
C THR A 77 6.27 10.23 10.34
N CYS A 78 6.73 10.90 9.29
CA CYS A 78 8.17 11.13 9.10
C CYS A 78 8.61 12.30 10.00
N SER A 79 9.71 12.11 10.74
CA SER A 79 10.32 13.14 11.60
C SER A 79 10.71 14.42 10.85
N ASN A 80 10.90 14.34 9.54
CA ASN A 80 11.37 15.42 8.66
C ASN A 80 10.33 15.86 7.61
N GLY A 81 9.04 15.60 7.85
CA GLY A 81 7.97 16.09 6.97
C GLY A 81 7.87 17.62 6.96
N PRO A 82 7.32 18.24 5.90
CA PRO A 82 7.04 19.67 5.92
C PRO A 82 6.18 20.01 7.15
N SER A 83 6.49 21.15 7.77
CA SER A 83 5.94 21.70 9.03
C SER A 83 4.41 21.81 9.09
N SER A 84 3.71 21.44 8.02
CA SER A 84 2.26 21.46 7.85
C SER A 84 1.55 20.19 8.33
N VAL A 85 2.26 19.15 8.78
CA VAL A 85 1.61 18.05 9.51
C VAL A 85 1.42 18.54 10.96
N PRO A 86 0.18 18.65 11.47
CA PRO A 86 -0.02 19.06 12.85
C PRO A 86 0.80 18.16 13.77
N LYS A 87 1.60 18.77 14.66
CA LYS A 87 2.41 18.11 15.70
C LYS A 87 1.58 17.28 16.69
N GLU A 88 0.28 17.15 16.45
CA GLU A 88 -0.77 16.56 17.28
C GLU A 88 -1.25 15.19 16.77
N ARG A 89 -0.41 14.40 16.08
CA ARG A 89 -0.65 12.95 16.08
C ARG A 89 0.14 12.36 17.24
N PRO A 90 -0.52 11.98 18.34
CA PRO A 90 0.11 11.19 19.39
C PRO A 90 0.88 10.03 18.77
N LYS A 91 2.15 9.85 19.18
CA LYS A 91 2.99 8.68 18.85
C LYS A 91 2.29 7.33 19.14
N LYS A 92 1.21 7.37 19.92
CA LYS A 92 0.30 6.26 20.26
C LYS A 92 -0.43 5.63 19.05
N TYR A 93 -0.53 6.32 17.92
CA TYR A 93 -1.23 5.81 16.71
C TYR A 93 -0.31 5.13 15.70
N GLU A 94 1.01 5.20 15.88
CA GLU A 94 1.96 4.39 15.14
C GLU A 94 2.06 2.99 15.77
N LYS A 95 0.92 2.30 15.88
CA LYS A 95 0.87 0.89 16.28
C LYS A 95 1.72 0.07 15.30
N ARG A 96 2.18 -1.12 15.74
CA ARG A 96 2.91 -2.07 14.89
C ARG A 96 1.93 -2.73 13.91
N GLN A 97 1.39 -1.96 12.96
CA GLN A 97 0.29 -2.39 12.09
C GLN A 97 0.68 -3.60 11.25
N ILE A 98 1.93 -3.66 10.79
CA ILE A 98 2.43 -4.80 10.01
C ILE A 98 2.63 -6.00 10.91
N GLY A 99 3.08 -5.78 12.14
CA GLY A 99 3.12 -6.82 13.17
C GLY A 99 1.73 -7.37 13.51
N GLU A 100 0.72 -6.51 13.63
CA GLU A 100 -0.68 -6.87 13.89
C GLU A 100 -1.26 -7.70 12.74
N ILE A 101 -1.07 -7.26 11.50
CA ILE A 101 -1.53 -8.00 10.31
C ILE A 101 -0.79 -9.34 10.20
N SER A 102 0.53 -9.34 10.41
CA SER A 102 1.35 -10.56 10.37
C SER A 102 1.02 -11.54 11.50
N GLY A 103 0.41 -11.07 12.60
CA GLY A 103 -0.12 -11.92 13.67
C GLY A 103 -1.43 -12.61 13.29
N GLN A 104 -2.18 -12.06 12.33
CA GLN A 104 -3.44 -12.64 11.83
C GLN A 104 -3.24 -13.64 10.69
N GLY A 105 -2.08 -13.63 10.03
CA GLY A 105 -1.77 -14.52 8.91
C GLY A 105 -0.47 -14.16 8.19
N SER A 106 -0.20 -14.83 7.07
CA SER A 106 0.93 -14.48 6.21
C SER A 106 0.66 -13.18 5.44
N ILE A 107 1.71 -12.38 5.27
CA ILE A 107 1.73 -11.25 4.34
C ILE A 107 2.50 -11.73 3.11
N ASP A 108 1.87 -11.65 1.94
CA ASP A 108 2.47 -12.12 0.69
C ASP A 108 3.20 -10.99 -0.05
N LEU A 109 2.81 -9.74 0.18
CA LEU A 109 3.38 -8.56 -0.46
C LEU A 109 3.17 -7.29 0.36
N ILE A 110 4.17 -6.42 0.38
CA ILE A 110 4.05 -5.05 0.87
C ILE A 110 4.24 -4.06 -0.29
N LEU A 111 3.27 -3.17 -0.49
CA LEU A 111 3.37 -2.03 -1.38
C LEU A 111 3.80 -0.80 -0.56
N LEU A 112 5.06 -0.40 -0.69
CA LEU A 112 5.60 0.80 -0.08
C LEU A 112 5.27 2.01 -0.97
N CYS A 113 4.21 2.72 -0.61
CA CYS A 113 3.67 3.85 -1.34
C CYS A 113 4.36 5.16 -0.93
N VAL A 114 4.99 5.83 -1.89
CA VAL A 114 5.75 7.08 -1.72
C VAL A 114 5.29 8.12 -2.74
N PRO A 115 5.14 9.41 -2.37
CA PRO A 115 4.84 10.45 -3.34
C PRO A 115 6.12 10.84 -4.11
N SER A 116 5.99 11.10 -5.41
CA SER A 116 7.07 11.66 -6.24
C SER A 116 7.42 13.07 -5.77
N ARG A 117 6.41 13.85 -5.33
CA ARG A 117 6.58 15.18 -4.76
C ARG A 117 7.33 15.07 -3.43
N ASN A 118 8.30 15.95 -3.21
CA ASN A 118 9.12 15.95 -1.99
C ASN A 118 9.71 14.57 -1.68
N PHE A 119 10.01 13.78 -2.72
CA PHE A 119 10.62 12.47 -2.56
C PHE A 119 11.94 12.61 -1.79
N ARG A 120 12.08 11.86 -0.70
CA ARG A 120 13.27 11.88 0.16
C ARG A 120 13.69 10.45 0.43
N VAL A 121 14.84 10.07 -0.13
CA VAL A 121 15.45 8.74 0.05
C VAL A 121 15.46 8.32 1.52
N GLN A 122 15.95 9.20 2.41
CA GLN A 122 16.03 8.88 3.83
C GLN A 122 14.67 8.55 4.45
N ALA A 123 13.60 9.27 4.07
CA ALA A 123 12.26 8.98 4.57
C ALA A 123 11.74 7.62 4.10
N VAL A 124 12.08 7.21 2.87
CA VAL A 124 11.76 5.87 2.35
C VAL A 124 12.51 4.80 3.13
N LEU A 125 13.81 5.01 3.36
CA LEU A 125 14.65 4.09 4.14
C LEU A 125 14.16 3.95 5.59
N ASP A 126 13.75 5.05 6.23
CA ASP A 126 13.22 5.03 7.59
C ASP A 126 11.93 4.19 7.68
N ILE A 127 11.01 4.37 6.72
CA ILE A 127 9.78 3.56 6.65
C ILE A 127 10.13 2.10 6.35
N HIS A 128 11.02 1.84 5.38
CA HIS A 128 11.47 0.49 5.06
C HIS A 128 12.06 -0.23 6.28
N ASN A 129 12.95 0.42 7.03
CA ASN A 129 13.55 -0.15 8.24
C ASN A 129 12.50 -0.43 9.32
N LYS A 130 11.49 0.44 9.45
CA LYS A 130 10.37 0.21 10.37
C LYS A 130 9.53 -0.99 9.96
N ILE A 131 9.23 -1.14 8.66
CA ILE A 131 8.55 -2.31 8.09
C ILE A 131 9.34 -3.59 8.43
N GLN A 132 10.65 -3.61 8.14
CA GLN A 132 11.52 -4.75 8.43
C GLN A 132 11.54 -5.10 9.93
N GLY A 133 11.59 -4.09 10.79
CA GLY A 133 11.52 -4.25 12.25
C GLY A 133 10.17 -4.79 12.74
N GLU A 134 9.08 -4.57 12.02
CA GLU A 134 7.76 -5.14 12.33
C GLU A 134 7.55 -6.55 11.76
N LEU A 135 8.25 -6.89 10.66
CA LEU A 135 8.24 -8.23 10.07
C LEU A 135 8.98 -9.27 10.92
N ASN A 136 9.78 -8.85 11.92
CA ASN A 136 10.50 -9.72 12.85
C ASN A 136 11.32 -10.82 12.12
N GLY A 137 12.04 -10.47 11.05
CA GLY A 137 12.89 -11.41 10.30
C GLY A 137 12.17 -12.24 9.22
N ARG A 138 10.85 -12.07 9.04
CA ARG A 138 10.14 -12.67 7.91
C ARG A 138 10.55 -12.00 6.60
N LYS A 139 10.81 -12.81 5.58
CA LYS A 139 11.10 -12.32 4.22
C LYS A 139 9.80 -12.15 3.45
N VAL A 140 9.34 -10.91 3.34
CA VAL A 140 8.18 -10.53 2.54
C VAL A 140 8.65 -9.61 1.40
N PRO A 141 8.27 -9.87 0.15
CA PRO A 141 8.56 -8.97 -0.96
C PRO A 141 8.02 -7.57 -0.69
N ILE A 142 8.84 -6.55 -0.93
CA ILE A 142 8.45 -5.13 -0.83
C ILE A 142 8.59 -4.51 -2.22
N VAL A 143 7.51 -3.90 -2.71
CA VAL A 143 7.46 -3.18 -3.99
C VAL A 143 7.27 -1.70 -3.71
N LEU A 144 8.14 -0.87 -4.27
CA LEU A 144 8.00 0.58 -4.22
C LEU A 144 6.94 1.03 -5.21
N VAL A 145 5.95 1.78 -4.74
CA VAL A 145 4.90 2.39 -5.56
C VAL A 145 5.04 3.90 -5.46
N VAL A 146 5.34 4.55 -6.58
CA VAL A 146 5.54 6.00 -6.64
C VAL A 146 4.29 6.67 -7.21
N THR A 147 3.72 7.62 -6.49
CA THR A 147 2.45 8.30 -6.82
C THR A 147 2.66 9.81 -7.08
N HIS A 148 1.61 10.54 -7.47
CA HIS A 148 1.63 12.00 -7.69
C HIS A 148 2.55 12.43 -8.86
N PHE A 149 2.63 11.67 -9.94
CA PHE A 149 3.41 12.07 -11.14
C PHE A 149 2.71 13.14 -11.97
N GLU A 150 1.38 13.21 -11.88
CA GLU A 150 0.51 14.13 -12.60
C GLU A 150 0.73 15.60 -12.22
N GLU A 151 1.28 15.89 -11.04
CA GLU A 151 1.52 17.25 -10.55
C GLU A 151 2.84 17.86 -11.03
N GLN A 152 3.73 17.07 -11.61
CA GLN A 152 4.99 17.56 -12.15
C GLN A 152 4.78 17.99 -13.61
N GLN A 153 5.00 19.27 -13.89
CA GLN A 153 4.84 19.78 -15.25
C GLN A 153 5.75 19.03 -16.24
N PRO A 154 5.20 18.46 -17.32
CA PRO A 154 6.02 17.85 -18.34
C PRO A 154 6.92 18.92 -18.96
N SER A 155 8.23 18.67 -18.94
CA SER A 155 9.17 19.37 -19.81
C SER A 155 8.88 18.95 -21.25
N ALA A 156 9.02 19.87 -22.21
CA ALA A 156 8.72 19.67 -23.63
C ALA A 156 9.48 18.49 -24.31
N THR A 157 10.41 17.84 -23.61
CA THR A 157 11.35 16.85 -24.17
C THR A 157 11.52 15.58 -23.33
N THR A 158 10.85 15.41 -22.18
CA THR A 158 11.02 14.19 -21.34
C THR A 158 9.77 13.87 -20.54
N HIS A 159 9.33 12.61 -20.58
CA HIS A 159 8.26 12.13 -19.71
C HIS A 159 8.68 12.26 -18.24
N THR A 160 7.81 12.83 -17.42
CA THR A 160 8.03 13.08 -15.99
C THR A 160 8.53 11.84 -15.23
N ILE A 161 8.02 10.66 -15.58
CA ILE A 161 8.40 9.38 -14.95
C ILE A 161 9.86 9.02 -15.27
N ASP A 162 10.28 9.15 -16.53
CA ASP A 162 11.64 8.82 -16.96
C ASP A 162 12.67 9.71 -16.27
N ARG A 163 12.34 11.00 -16.15
CA ARG A 163 13.17 11.97 -15.42
C ARG A 163 13.31 11.57 -13.96
N TRP A 164 12.20 11.34 -13.25
CA TRP A 164 12.26 10.95 -11.85
C TRP A 164 13.07 9.66 -11.65
N TRP A 165 12.88 8.66 -12.52
CA TRP A 165 13.65 7.43 -12.45
C TRP A 165 15.15 7.69 -12.64
N SER A 166 15.54 8.47 -13.65
CA SER A 166 16.95 8.81 -13.89
C SER A 166 17.64 9.51 -12.72
N GLU A 167 16.89 10.32 -11.96
CA GLU A 167 17.39 11.06 -10.79
C GLU A 167 17.49 10.18 -9.52
N ASN A 168 16.71 9.09 -9.42
CA ASN A 168 16.56 8.33 -8.17
C ASN A 168 16.98 6.85 -8.26
N SER A 169 17.14 6.29 -9.46
CA SER A 169 17.38 4.84 -9.65
C SER A 169 18.64 4.33 -8.94
N SER A 170 19.69 5.16 -8.85
CA SER A 170 20.94 4.83 -8.16
C SER A 170 20.77 4.54 -6.67
N THR A 171 19.67 5.00 -6.06
CA THR A 171 19.33 4.71 -4.67
C THR A 171 18.80 3.28 -4.47
N PHE A 172 18.28 2.66 -5.53
CA PHE A 172 17.53 1.41 -5.48
C PHE A 172 18.26 0.24 -6.16
N GLN A 173 19.58 0.37 -6.36
CA GLN A 173 20.43 -0.68 -6.92
C GLN A 173 20.92 -1.66 -5.84
#